data_AF-A0A5B8N0V5-F1
#
_entry.id   AF-A0A5B8N0V5-F1
#
_cell.length_a   1.000
_cell.length_b   1.000
_cell.length_c   1.000
_cell.angle_alpha   90.00
_cell.angle_beta   90.00
_cell.angle_gamma   90.00
#
_symmetry.space_group_name_H-M   'P 1'
#
loop_
_entity.id
_entity.type
_entity.pdbx_description
1 polymer ?
#
loop_
_entity_poly.entity_id
_entity_poly.type
_entity_poly.pdbx_seq_one_letter_code
_entity_poly.pdbx_strand_id
1 'polypeptide(L)'
;MIEYLQWLIQKSYQPEQRDKASQERLTKINEGSKDLKEQWKMPVKTAFHWKGKRAQAKFAYDSQPGLKKMAGRRGPYEGYNLD
;
A
#
# COMPACT_ATOMS: atom_id res chain seq x y z
N MET A 1 -19.34 18.88 56.05
CA MET A 1 -18.18 18.01 55.70
C MET A 1 -18.29 17.48 54.27
N ILE A 2 -19.44 16.95 53.85
CA ILE A 2 -19.68 16.45 52.48
C ILE A 2 -19.63 17.56 51.42
N GLU A 3 -20.21 18.73 51.69
CA GLU A 3 -20.23 19.87 50.75
C GLU A 3 -18.82 20.41 50.42
N TYR A 4 -17.93 20.44 51.41
CA TYR A 4 -16.54 20.88 51.22
C TYR A 4 -15.75 19.91 50.31
N LEU A 5 -16.01 18.60 50.44
CA LEU A 5 -15.41 17.59 49.59
C LEU A 5 -15.95 17.66 48.15
N GLN A 6 -17.25 17.90 47.97
CA GLN A 6 -17.82 18.12 46.63
C GLN A 6 -17.24 19.36 45.94
N TRP A 7 -17.03 20.44 46.70
CA TRP A 7 -16.40 21.67 46.19
C TRP A 7 -14.93 21.43 45.76
N LEU A 8 -14.16 20.70 46.57
CA LEU A 8 -12.79 20.30 46.22
C LEU A 8 -12.74 19.42 44.97
N ILE A 9 -13.69 18.49 44.81
CA ILE A 9 -13.80 17.64 43.62
C ILE A 9 -14.14 18.49 42.39
N GLN A 10 -15.08 19.43 42.48
CA GLN A 10 -15.40 20.33 41.37
C GLN A 10 -14.23 21.24 40.96
N LYS A 11 -13.42 21.69 41.93
CA LYS A 11 -12.25 22.54 41.64
C LYS A 11 -11.07 21.75 41.06
N SER A 12 -10.90 20.49 41.47
CA SER A 12 -9.83 19.61 40.98
C SER A 12 -10.17 18.93 39.66
N TYR A 13 -11.45 18.74 39.36
CA TYR A 13 -11.90 18.18 38.09
C TYR A 13 -11.99 19.28 37.03
N GLN A 14 -10.97 19.37 36.18
CA GLN A 14 -10.95 20.27 35.04
C GLN A 14 -11.34 19.51 33.76
N PRO A 15 -12.63 19.41 33.43
CA PRO A 15 -13.13 18.59 32.33
C PRO A 15 -12.55 19.01 30.98
N GLU A 16 -12.41 20.32 30.75
CA GLU A 16 -11.88 20.86 29.49
C GLU A 16 -10.43 20.43 29.23
N GLN A 17 -9.59 20.37 30.27
CA GLN A 17 -8.21 19.92 30.13
C GLN A 17 -8.13 18.41 29.85
N ARG A 18 -8.99 17.63 30.50
CA ARG A 18 -9.11 16.19 30.24
C ARG A 18 -9.57 15.93 28.80
N ASP A 19 -10.57 16.67 28.34
CA ASP A 19 -11.13 16.50 27.00
C ASP A 19 -10.12 16.94 25.93
N LYS A 20 -9.38 18.02 26.18
CA LYS A 20 -8.27 18.45 25.32
C LYS A 20 -7.17 17.38 25.24
N ALA A 21 -6.76 16.80 26.37
CA ALA A 21 -5.78 15.71 26.38
C ALA A 21 -6.29 14.45 25.65
N SER A 22 -7.58 14.16 25.75
CA SER A 22 -8.23 13.06 25.02
C SER A 22 -8.22 13.30 23.51
N GLN A 23 -8.56 14.51 23.06
CA GLN A 23 -8.51 14.89 21.65
C GLN A 23 -7.08 14.89 21.09
N GLU A 24 -6.09 15.37 21.86
CA GLU A 24 -4.68 15.30 21.49
C GLU A 24 -4.18 13.85 21.36
N ARG A 25 -4.68 12.95 22.20
CA ARG A 25 -4.36 11.51 22.07
C ARG A 25 -4.97 10.92 20.79
N LEU A 26 -6.23 11.25 20.49
CA LEU A 26 -6.92 10.74 19.29
C LEU A 26 -6.28 11.27 18.00
N THR A 27 -5.88 12.54 17.98
CA THR A 27 -5.18 13.14 16.83
C THR A 27 -3.84 12.47 16.58
N LYS A 28 -3.02 12.21 17.62
CA LYS A 28 -1.76 11.46 17.49
C LYS A 28 -1.96 10.05 16.91
N ILE A 29 -2.99 9.34 17.34
CA ILE A 29 -3.31 8.00 16.80
C ILE A 29 -3.68 8.09 15.32
N ASN A 30 -4.51 9.08 14.95
CA ASN A 30 -4.92 9.28 13.57
C ASN A 30 -3.71 9.67 12.68
N GLU A 31 -2.82 10.51 13.18
CA GLU A 31 -1.57 10.89 12.49
C GLU A 31 -0.64 9.72 12.26
N GLY A 32 -0.40 8.87 13.27
CA GLY A 32 0.41 7.66 13.11
C GLY A 32 -0.17 6.65 12.10
N SER A 33 -1.47 6.75 11.79
CA SER A 33 -2.12 5.91 10.79
C SER A 33 -2.02 6.44 9.35
N LYS A 34 -1.55 7.68 9.14
CA LYS A 34 -1.45 8.30 7.80
C LYS A 34 -0.43 7.58 6.91
N ASP A 35 0.74 7.28 7.44
CA ASP A 35 1.83 6.64 6.70
C ASP A 35 1.43 5.22 6.23
N LEU A 36 0.70 4.49 7.07
CA LEU A 36 0.12 3.19 6.69
C LEU A 36 -0.82 3.36 5.50
N LYS A 37 -1.75 4.33 5.53
CA LYS A 37 -2.66 4.57 4.40
C LYS A 37 -1.91 4.90 3.10
N GLU A 38 -0.77 5.59 3.18
CA GLU A 38 0.06 5.87 2.00
C GLU A 38 0.74 4.61 1.45
N GLN A 39 1.19 3.70 2.31
CA GLN A 39 1.70 2.40 1.88
C GLN A 39 0.64 1.57 1.15
N TRP A 40 -0.63 1.65 1.59
CA TRP A 40 -1.76 0.98 0.91
C TRP A 40 -2.17 1.68 -0.40
N LYS A 41 -1.85 2.96 -0.60
CA LYS A 41 -2.07 3.66 -1.89
C LYS A 41 -1.11 3.19 -2.97
N MET A 42 0.07 2.69 -2.60
CA MET A 42 0.96 2.06 -3.58
C MET A 42 0.27 0.81 -4.09
N PRO A 43 -0.06 0.72 -5.39
CA PRO A 43 -0.74 -0.44 -5.91
C PRO A 43 0.16 -1.65 -5.66
N VAL A 44 -0.28 -2.57 -4.81
CA VAL A 44 0.29 -3.91 -4.72
C VAL A 44 0.22 -4.44 -6.14
N LYS A 45 1.37 -4.47 -6.84
CA LYS A 45 1.46 -5.01 -8.19
C LYS A 45 0.93 -6.43 -8.09
N THR A 46 -0.29 -6.63 -8.55
CA THR A 46 -0.99 -7.91 -8.40
C THR A 46 -0.13 -8.98 -9.07
N ALA A 47 -0.29 -10.24 -8.64
CA ALA A 47 0.44 -11.35 -9.27
C ALA A 47 0.31 -11.33 -10.81
N PHE A 48 -0.79 -10.79 -11.33
CA PHE A 48 -1.04 -10.56 -12.76
C PHE A 48 -0.09 -9.55 -13.40
N HIS A 49 0.27 -8.45 -12.73
CA HIS A 49 1.26 -7.49 -13.22
C HIS A 49 2.63 -8.14 -13.45
N TRP A 50 3.07 -9.00 -12.52
CA TRP A 50 4.36 -9.68 -12.63
C TRP A 50 4.34 -10.78 -13.69
N LYS A 51 3.25 -11.55 -13.77
CA LYS A 51 3.05 -12.57 -14.82
C LYS A 51 3.00 -11.92 -16.21
N GLY A 52 2.29 -10.81 -16.37
CA GLY A 52 2.18 -10.08 -17.63
C GLY A 52 3.52 -9.50 -18.10
N LYS A 53 4.26 -8.81 -17.22
CA LYS A 53 5.59 -8.29 -17.56
C LYS A 53 6.59 -9.39 -17.91
N ARG A 54 6.56 -10.52 -17.21
CA ARG A 54 7.43 -11.66 -17.51
C ARG A 54 7.10 -12.27 -18.88
N ALA A 55 5.82 -12.40 -19.22
CA ALA A 55 5.39 -12.89 -20.53
C ALA A 55 5.84 -11.95 -21.67
N GLN A 56 5.65 -10.63 -21.50
CA GLN A 56 6.10 -9.63 -22.46
C GLN A 56 7.63 -9.61 -22.61
N ALA A 57 8.38 -9.68 -21.50
CA ALA A 57 9.83 -9.71 -21.54
C ALA A 57 10.37 -10.96 -22.26
N LYS A 58 9.74 -12.12 -22.02
CA LYS A 58 10.09 -13.36 -22.73
C LYS A 58 9.80 -13.23 -24.23
N PHE A 59 8.62 -12.72 -24.60
CA PHE A 59 8.28 -12.50 -26.00
C PHE A 59 9.23 -11.51 -26.70
N ALA A 60 9.60 -10.41 -26.04
CA ALA A 60 10.54 -9.43 -26.58
C ALA A 60 11.95 -10.02 -26.78
N TYR A 61 12.41 -10.88 -25.87
CA TYR A 61 13.67 -11.61 -26.00
C TYR A 61 13.61 -12.64 -27.14
N ASP A 62 12.57 -13.48 -27.16
CA ASP A 62 12.40 -14.55 -28.16
C ASP A 62 12.12 -13.99 -29.57
N SER A 63 11.63 -12.75 -29.69
CA SER A 63 11.40 -12.08 -30.98
C SER A 63 12.64 -11.38 -31.54
N GLN A 64 13.76 -11.34 -30.81
CA GLN A 64 14.99 -10.72 -31.28
C GLN A 64 15.49 -11.36 -32.59
N PRO A 65 15.87 -10.56 -33.62
CA PRO A 65 16.27 -11.06 -34.93
C PRO A 65 17.46 -12.04 -34.88
N GLY A 66 18.36 -11.85 -33.92
CA GLY A 66 19.53 -12.71 -33.74
C GLY A 66 19.19 -14.10 -33.20
N LEU A 67 18.11 -14.24 -32.41
CA LEU A 67 17.65 -15.52 -31.87
C LEU A 67 16.80 -16.31 -32.86
N LYS A 68 16.04 -15.62 -33.73
CA LYS A 68 15.28 -16.26 -34.82
C LYS A 68 16.17 -16.89 -35.90
N LYS A 69 17.38 -16.38 -36.09
CA LYS A 69 18.33 -16.83 -37.13
C LYS A 69 19.39 -17.81 -36.62
N MET A 70 19.34 -18.23 -35.35
CA MET A 70 20.25 -19.24 -34.82
C MET A 70 19.92 -20.62 -35.42
N ALA A 71 20.90 -21.25 -36.05
CA ALA A 71 20.74 -22.58 -36.64
C ALA A 71 20.27 -23.60 -35.59
N GLY A 72 19.15 -24.28 -35.87
CA GLY A 72 18.57 -25.30 -34.99
C GLY A 72 17.45 -24.81 -34.05
N ARG A 73 17.16 -23.50 -33.99
CA ARG A 73 15.95 -23.00 -33.31
C ARG A 73 14.81 -22.81 -34.30
N ARG A 74 13.75 -23.61 -34.18
CA ARG A 74 12.46 -23.34 -34.82
C ARG A 74 11.77 -22.22 -34.04
N GLY A 75 11.34 -21.16 -34.71
CA GLY A 75 10.71 -20.03 -34.03
C GLY A 75 9.45 -20.50 -33.29
N PRO A 76 9.26 -20.19 -32.00
CA PRO A 76 8.13 -20.69 -31.21
C PRO A 76 6.74 -20.26 -31.73
N TYR A 77 6.69 -19.39 -32.74
CA TYR A 77 5.47 -18.84 -33.33
C TYR A 77 5.42 -18.96 -34.86
N GLU A 78 6.34 -19.70 -35.50
CA GLU A 78 6.35 -19.88 -36.97
C GLU A 78 5.14 -20.65 -37.51
N GLY A 79 4.39 -21.35 -36.65
CA GLY A 79 3.16 -22.06 -37.03
C GLY A 79 1.88 -21.24 -36.88
N TYR A 80 1.96 -20.04 -36.31
CA TYR A 80 0.82 -19.11 -36.25
C TYR A 80 0.97 -18.14 -37.41
N ASN A 81 0.50 -18.54 -38.59
CA ASN A 81 0.33 -17.62 -39.72
C ASN A 81 -0.65 -16.53 -39.29
N LEU A 82 -0.12 -15.35 -38.98
CA LEU A 82 -0.88 -14.10 -38.94
C LEU A 82 -0.81 -13.53 -40.36
N ASP A 83 -1.51 -14.19 -41.28
CA ASP A 83 -1.99 -13.62 -42.53
C ASP A 83 -3.47 -13.29 -42.37
#